data_AF-A0A945FT87-F1
#
_entry.id   AF-A0A945FT87-F1
#
_cell.length_a   1.000
_cell.length_b   1.000
_cell.length_c   1.000
_cell.angle_alpha   90.00
_cell.angle_beta   90.00
_cell.angle_gamma   90.00
#
_symmetry.space_group_name_H-M   'P 1'
#
loop_
_entity.id
_entity.type
_entity.pdbx_description
1 polymer ?
#
loop_
_entity_poly.entity_id
_entity_poly.type
_entity_poly.pdbx_seq_one_letter_code
_entity_poly.pdbx_strand_id
1 'polypeptide(L)' 'MKKLTCVLILCVIVLAGISRAAEQNPPNIVFLFADDQRADTIAAHGNSHIQTPNLDRLTREGVSCRQNYCA' A
#
# COMPACT_ATOMS: atom_id res chain seq x y z
N MET A 1 -8.96 42.49 -27.63
CA MET A 1 -7.76 41.67 -27.30
C MET A 1 -7.57 41.45 -25.80
N LYS A 2 -7.68 42.49 -24.95
CA LYS A 2 -7.48 42.39 -23.47
C LYS A 2 -8.40 41.38 -22.74
N LYS A 3 -9.65 41.25 -23.19
CA LYS A 3 -10.63 40.30 -22.60
C LYS A 3 -10.28 38.82 -22.87
N LEU A 4 -9.66 38.52 -24.02
CA LEU A 4 -9.29 37.15 -24.38
C LEU A 4 -8.07 36.69 -23.57
N THR A 5 -7.12 37.59 -23.33
CA THR A 5 -5.96 37.33 -22.47
C THR A 5 -6.36 37.05 -21.02
N CYS A 6 -7.35 37.78 -20.49
CA CYS A 6 -7.88 37.52 -19.14
C CYS A 6 -8.58 36.16 -19.01
N VAL A 7 -9.33 35.72 -20.02
CA VAL A 7 -9.99 34.40 -20.01
C VAL A 7 -8.97 33.27 -20.03
N LEU A 8 -7.91 33.42 -20.85
CA LEU A 8 -6.81 32.45 -20.91
C LEU A 8 -6.06 32.35 -19.57
N ILE A 9 -5.77 33.48 -18.92
CA ILE A 9 -5.12 33.51 -17.61
C ILE A 9 -6.03 32.87 -16.55
N LEU A 10 -7.32 33.16 -16.57
CA LEU A 10 -8.29 32.55 -15.65
C LEU A 10 -8.38 31.03 -15.85
N CYS A 11 -8.41 30.54 -17.08
CA CYS A 11 -8.39 29.10 -17.38
C CYS A 11 -7.13 28.41 -16.86
N VAL A 12 -5.95 29.02 -16.99
CA VAL A 12 -4.69 28.46 -16.48
C VAL A 12 -4.69 28.37 -14.95
N ILE A 13 -5.23 29.40 -14.27
CA ILE A 13 -5.34 29.41 -12.81
C ILE A 13 -6.30 28.32 -12.32
N VAL A 14 -7.44 28.14 -13.00
CA VAL A 14 -8.42 27.10 -12.66
C VAL A 14 -7.85 25.70 -12.87
N LEU A 15 -7.13 25.46 -13.98
CA LEU A 15 -6.48 24.16 -14.21
C LEU A 15 -5.40 23.85 -13.17
N ALA A 16 -4.63 24.85 -12.74
CA ALA A 16 -3.60 24.67 -11.72
C ALA A 16 -4.19 24.37 -10.32
N GLY A 17 -5.40 24.83 -10.03
CA GLY A 17 -6.10 24.57 -8.76
C GLY A 17 -6.65 23.15 -8.64
N ILE A 18 -6.97 22.48 -9.76
CA ILE A 18 -7.55 21.13 -9.77
C ILE A 18 -6.51 20.06 -9.40
N SER A 19 -5.22 20.30 -9.64
CA SER A 19 -4.15 19.31 -9.42
C SER A 19 -3.70 19.14 -7.96
N ARG A 20 -4.36 19.75 -6.96
CA ARG A 20 -3.90 19.75 -5.56
C ARG A 20 -4.90 19.19 -4.54
N ALA A 21 -5.55 18.08 -4.86
CA ALA A 21 -6.33 17.33 -3.87
C ALA A 21 -6.15 15.81 -4.01
N ALA A 22 -4.91 15.34 -3.94
CA ALA A 22 -4.65 13.99 -3.44
C ALA A 22 -4.49 14.13 -1.92
N GLU A 23 -5.58 13.95 -1.18
CA GLU A 23 -5.56 13.92 0.27
C GLU A 23 -4.64 12.76 0.70
N GLN A 24 -3.44 13.10 1.19
CA GLN A 24 -2.47 12.15 1.70
C GLN A 24 -2.91 11.73 3.10
N ASN A 25 -4.02 11.02 3.19
CA ASN A 25 -4.43 10.40 4.43
C ASN A 25 -3.32 9.41 4.86
N PRO A 26 -2.88 9.45 6.12
CA PRO A 26 -1.92 8.47 6.60
C PRO A 26 -2.48 7.06 6.38
N PRO A 27 -1.63 6.09 5.99
CA PRO A 27 -2.10 4.73 5.79
C PRO A 27 -2.61 4.14 7.10
N ASN A 28 -3.66 3.33 7.02
CA ASN A 28 -4.10 2.52 8.16
C ASN A 28 -3.11 1.37 8.36
N ILE A 29 -2.66 1.17 9.60
CA ILE A 29 -1.74 0.08 9.97
C ILE A 29 -2.54 -0.98 10.73
N VAL A 30 -2.58 -2.19 10.18
CA VAL A 30 -3.16 -3.37 10.85
C VAL A 30 -2.01 -4.29 11.26
N PHE A 31 -1.85 -4.48 12.57
CA PHE A 31 -0.85 -5.40 13.11
C PHE A 31 -1.51 -6.73 13.47
N LEU A 32 -1.07 -7.80 12.82
CA LEU A 32 -1.53 -9.16 13.08
C LEU A 32 -0.42 -9.92 13.81
N PHE A 33 -0.76 -10.52 14.95
CA PHE A 33 0.16 -11.32 15.76
C PHE A 33 -0.50 -12.65 16.13
N ALA A 34 0.20 -13.75 15.89
CA ALA A 34 -0.24 -15.08 16.25
C ALA A 34 0.72 -15.65 17.30
N ASP A 35 0.16 -16.21 18.35
CA ASP A 35 0.93 -16.87 19.41
C ASP A 35 1.46 -18.23 18.93
N ASP A 36 2.66 -18.59 19.36
CA ASP A 36 3.36 -19.85 19.02
C ASP A 36 3.48 -20.19 17.51
N GLN A 37 3.36 -19.20 16.63
CA GLN A 37 3.51 -19.43 15.19
C GLN A 37 5.00 -19.65 14.80
N ARG A 38 5.33 -20.87 14.37
CA ARG A 38 6.67 -21.19 13.86
C ARG A 38 6.89 -20.62 12.45
N ALA A 39 8.13 -20.27 12.12
CA ALA A 39 8.49 -19.66 10.82
C ALA A 39 8.18 -20.54 9.59
N ASP A 40 8.11 -21.87 9.77
CA ASP A 40 7.81 -22.87 8.74
C ASP A 40 6.30 -23.21 8.63
N THR A 41 5.44 -22.46 9.32
CA THR A 41 3.97 -22.71 9.32
C THR A 41 3.19 -21.88 8.30
N ILE A 42 3.89 -21.29 7.33
CA ILE A 42 3.28 -20.63 6.17
C ILE A 42 3.52 -21.52 4.95
N ALA A 43 2.48 -21.87 4.20
CA ALA A 43 2.58 -22.78 3.06
C ALA A 43 3.50 -22.22 1.96
N ALA A 44 3.40 -20.92 1.67
CA ALA A 44 4.32 -20.20 0.78
C ALA A 44 5.79 -20.24 1.26
N HIS A 45 6.05 -20.68 2.50
CA HIS A 45 7.39 -20.90 3.02
C HIS A 45 7.99 -22.27 2.69
N GLY A 46 7.26 -23.13 1.97
CA GLY A 46 7.73 -24.45 1.51
C GLY A 46 7.13 -25.61 2.30
N ASN A 47 6.14 -25.37 3.16
CA ASN A 47 5.48 -26.42 3.92
C ASN A 47 4.30 -27.00 3.10
N SER A 48 4.46 -28.24 2.63
CA SER A 48 3.45 -28.92 1.80
C SER A 48 2.23 -29.44 2.56
N HIS A 49 2.26 -29.46 3.90
CA HIS A 49 1.20 -30.05 4.73
C HIS A 49 0.20 -29.01 5.24
N ILE A 50 0.57 -27.73 5.27
CA ILE A 50 -0.23 -26.65 5.83
C ILE A 50 -0.87 -25.85 4.69
N GLN A 51 -2.07 -25.34 4.92
CA GLN A 51 -2.78 -24.46 3.99
C GLN A 51 -2.98 -23.09 4.62
N THR A 52 -2.37 -22.05 4.04
CA THR A 52 -2.47 -20.66 4.52
C THR A 52 -2.79 -19.68 3.39
N PRO A 53 -3.87 -19.87 2.62
CA PRO A 53 -4.11 -19.14 1.37
C PRO A 53 -4.10 -17.61 1.53
N ASN A 54 -4.57 -17.10 2.68
CA ASN A 54 -4.55 -15.67 3.00
C ASN A 54 -3.13 -15.14 3.29
N LEU A 55 -2.32 -15.86 4.08
CA LEU A 55 -0.94 -15.49 4.35
C LEU A 55 -0.05 -15.66 3.11
N ASP A 56 -0.33 -16.68 2.29
CA ASP A 56 0.36 -16.91 1.03
C ASP A 56 0.10 -15.76 0.05
N ARG A 57 -1.13 -15.23 0.04
CA ARG A 57 -1.47 -14.03 -0.75
C ARG A 57 -0.70 -12.81 -0.24
N LEU A 58 -0.67 -12.57 1.08
CA LEU A 58 0.11 -11.48 1.66
C LEU A 58 1.61 -11.60 1.34
N THR A 59 2.14 -12.82 1.33
CA THR A 59 3.54 -13.10 0.97
C THR A 59 3.83 -12.76 -0.49
N ARG A 60 2.89 -12.99 -1.41
CA ARG A 60 3.04 -12.66 -2.84
C ARG A 60 2.83 -11.18 -3.15
N GLU A 61 1.96 -10.51 -2.43
CA GLU A 61 1.61 -9.09 -2.65
C GLU A 61 2.54 -8.13 -1.89
N GLY A 62 3.33 -8.63 -0.95
CA GLY A 62 4.18 -7.82 -0.07
C GLY A 62 5.60 -8.36 0.05
N VAL A 63 6.20 -8.13 1.21
CA VAL A 63 7.57 -8.55 1.54
C VAL A 63 7.50 -9.56 2.70
N SER A 64 8.16 -10.71 2.54
CA SER A 64 8.31 -11.73 3.58
C SER A 64 9.75 -11.79 4.07
N CYS A 65 9.96 -11.46 5.34
CA CYS A 65 11.26 -11.50 6.00
C CYS A 65 11.55 -12.92 6.49
N ARG A 66 12.36 -13.70 5.76
CA ARG A 66 12.67 -15.11 6.08
C ARG A 66 13.71 -15.34 7.18
N GLN A 67 14.42 -14.29 7.56
CA GLN A 67 15.48 -14.31 8.59
C GLN A 67 15.12 -13.38 9.75
N ASN A 68 13.88 -13.46 10.23
CA ASN A 68 13.40 -12.74 11.40
C ASN A 68 13.58 -13.60 12.67
N TYR A 69 14.03 -12.96 13.76
CA TYR A 69 14.31 -13.62 15.03
C TYR A 69 13.55 -12.92 16.17
N CYS A 70 13.15 -13.69 17.18
CA CYS A 70 12.65 -13.16 18.44
C CYS A 70 13.83 -12.81 19.36
N ALA A 71 13.63 -11.80 20.22
CA ALA A 71 14.62 -11.42 21.23
C ALA A 71 14.79 -12.47 22.33
#